data_AF-A0A3D4V8Q4-F1
#
_entry.id   AF-A0A3D4V8Q4-F1
#
_cell.length_a   1.000
_cell.length_b   1.000
_cell.length_c   1.000
_cell.angle_alpha   90.00
_cell.angle_beta   90.00
_cell.angle_gamma   90.00
#
_symmetry.space_group_name_H-M   'P 1'
#
loop_
_entity.id
_entity.type
_entity.pdbx_description
1 polymer ?
#
loop_
_entity_poly.entity_id
_entity_poly.type
_entity_poly.pdbx_seq_one_letter_code
_entity_poly.pdbx_strand_id
1 'polypeptide(L)' 'MTFEQSLNRLEEIVRDLERQDMPLEQALRLFEEGIGHLRSAGSALQAVDAQVQQLVEAADGSFSVEDFGE' A
#
# COMPACT_ATOMS: atom_id res chain seq x y z
N MET A 1 5.39 6.65 8.23
CA MET A 1 4.09 6.01 8.50
C MET A 1 4.27 4.53 8.20
N THR A 2 3.87 3.63 9.09
CA THR A 2 3.95 2.17 8.87
C THR A 2 2.74 1.70 8.06
N PHE A 3 2.81 0.50 7.48
CA PHE A 3 1.69 -0.11 6.76
C PHE A 3 0.43 -0.21 7.64
N GLU A 4 0.58 -0.66 8.89
CA GLU A 4 -0.50 -0.77 9.87
C GLU A 4 -1.11 0.60 10.20
N GLN A 5 -0.28 1.65 10.30
CA GLN A 5 -0.77 3.01 10.51
C GLN A 5 -1.59 3.50 9.30
N SER A 6 -1.17 3.20 8.08
CA SER A 6 -1.94 3.54 6.87
C SER A 6 -3.27 2.79 6.79
N LEU A 7 -3.29 1.51 7.21
CA LEU A 7 -4.52 0.71 7.29
C LEU A 7 -5.50 1.26 8.33
N ASN A 8 -5.02 1.52 9.55
CA ASN A 8 -5.85 2.12 10.61
C ASN A 8 -6.43 3.47 10.16
N ARG A 9 -5.62 4.30 9.50
CA ARG A 9 -6.08 5.59 8.98
C ARG A 9 -7.13 5.43 7.88
N LEU A 10 -6.99 4.43 7.01
CA LEU A 10 -7.98 4.13 5.98
C LEU A 10 -9.32 3.70 6.60
N GLU A 11 -9.31 2.88 7.65
CA GLU A 11 -10.51 2.51 8.38
C GLU A 11 -11.21 3.72 9.02
N GLU A 12 -10.45 4.64 9.61
CA GLU A 12 -10.99 5.89 10.14
C GLU A 12 -11.67 6.72 9.04
N ILE A 13 -10.99 6.87 7.89
CA ILE A 13 -11.52 7.59 6.73
C ILE A 13 -12.85 6.98 6.26
N VAL A 14 -12.93 5.66 6.16
CA VAL A 14 -14.17 4.97 5.77
C VAL A 14 -15.30 5.26 6.76
N ARG A 15 -15.03 5.12 8.07
CA ARG A 15 -16.03 5.42 9.11
C ARG A 15 -16.49 6.87 9.07
N ASP A 16 -15.58 7.80 8.79
CA ASP A 16 -15.92 9.22 8.67
C ASP A 16 -16.77 9.48 7.42
N LEU A 17 -16.45 8.87 6.28
CA LEU A 17 -17.21 9.00 5.03
C LEU A 17 -18.63 8.41 5.11
N GLU A 18 -18.88 7.45 6.01
CA GLU A 18 -20.22 6.89 6.25
C GLU A 18 -21.16 7.84 7.01
N ARG A 19 -20.64 8.96 7.55
CA ARG A 19 -21.45 9.94 8.29
C ARG A 19 -22.34 10.73 7.32
N GLN A 20 -23.65 10.69 7.55
CA GLN A 20 -24.66 11.30 6.67
C GLN A 20 -24.62 12.84 6.60
N ASP A 21 -23.98 13.50 7.56
CA ASP A 21 -23.98 14.97 7.70
C ASP A 21 -22.60 15.59 7.44
N MET A 22 -21.85 14.99 6.50
CA MET A 22 -20.53 15.46 6.11
C MET A 22 -20.61 16.48 4.97
N PRO A 23 -19.96 17.66 5.09
CA PRO A 23 -19.82 18.57 3.96
C PRO A 23 -19.06 17.93 2.80
N LEU A 24 -19.52 18.17 1.55
CA LEU A 24 -18.92 17.58 0.34
C LEU A 24 -17.41 17.83 0.23
N GLU A 25 -16.95 19.03 0.57
CA GLU A 25 -15.53 19.40 0.54
C GLU A 25 -14.70 18.59 1.56
N GLN A 26 -15.30 18.24 2.70
CA GLN A 26 -14.68 17.38 3.69
C GLN A 26 -14.59 15.94 3.17
N ALA A 27 -15.66 15.44 2.55
CA ALA A 27 -15.70 14.10 1.96
C ALA A 27 -14.67 13.94 0.83
N LEU A 28 -14.53 14.95 -0.04
CA LEU A 28 -13.53 14.94 -1.12
C LEU A 28 -12.11 14.90 -0.58
N ARG A 29 -11.80 15.68 0.47
CA ARG A 29 -10.47 15.66 1.10
C ARG A 29 -10.16 14.29 1.72
N LEU A 30 -11.12 13.70 2.44
CA LEU A 30 -10.96 12.36 3.03
C LEU A 30 -10.80 11.28 1.95
N PHE A 31 -11.55 11.38 0.86
CA PHE A 31 -11.42 10.47 -0.27
C PHE A 31 -10.04 10.56 -0.92
N GLU A 32 -9.54 11.77 -1.18
CA GLU A 32 -8.19 11.97 -1.73
C GLU A 32 -7.11 11.42 -0.79
N GLU A 33 -7.25 11.67 0.52
CA GLU A 33 -6.36 11.10 1.55
C GLU A 33 -6.38 9.57 1.50
N GLY A 34 -7.57 8.96 1.46
CA GLY A 34 -7.76 7.51 1.41
C GLY A 34 -7.10 6.87 0.18
N ILE A 35 -7.24 7.50 -0.99
CA ILE A 35 -6.58 7.04 -2.23
C ILE A 35 -5.05 7.13 -2.11
N GLY A 36 -4.52 8.15 -1.43
CA GLY A 36 -3.09 8.27 -1.11
C GLY A 36 -2.58 7.12 -0.25
N HIS A 37 -3.32 6.77 0.81
CA HIS A 37 -3.01 5.61 1.66
C HIS A 37 -3.09 4.30 0.89
N LEU A 38 -4.12 4.10 0.06
CA LEU A 38 -4.28 2.90 -0.76
C LEU A 38 -3.11 2.68 -1.72
N ARG A 39 -2.67 3.75 -2.41
CA ARG A 39 -1.49 3.68 -3.30
C ARG A 39 -0.23 3.30 -2.53
N SER A 40 -0.03 3.91 -1.36
CA SER A 40 1.15 3.65 -0.54
C SER A 40 1.18 2.22 -0.02
N ALA A 41 0.03 1.70 0.42
CA ALA A 41 -0.13 0.31 0.83
C ALA A 41 0.13 -0.67 -0.32
N GLY A 42 -0.41 -0.38 -1.52
CA GLY A 42 -0.16 -1.16 -2.73
C GLY A 42 1.32 -1.25 -3.09
N SER A 43 2.04 -0.11 -3.07
CA SER A 43 3.48 -0.08 -3.33
C SER A 43 4.28 -0.88 -2.30
N ALA A 44 3.90 -0.81 -1.02
CA ALA A 44 4.56 -1.57 0.03
C ALA A 44 4.37 -3.08 -0.16
N LEU A 45 3.15 -3.52 -0.48
CA LEU A 45 2.86 -4.93 -0.78
C LEU A 45 3.65 -5.41 -1.99
N GLN A 46 3.70 -4.62 -3.07
CA GLN A 46 4.46 -4.98 -4.27
C GLN A 46 5.96 -5.15 -3.98
N ALA A 47 6.54 -4.31 -3.12
CA ALA A 47 7.93 -4.44 -2.71
C ALA A 47 8.19 -5.72 -1.89
N VAL A 48 7.24 -6.09 -1.02
CA VAL A 48 7.32 -7.34 -0.25
C VAL A 48 7.18 -8.55 -1.16
N ASP A 49 6.24 -8.55 -2.10
CA ASP A 49 6.05 -9.65 -3.05
C ASP A 49 7.31 -9.89 -3.88
N ALA A 50 7.97 -8.83 -4.35
CA ALA A 50 9.24 -8.94 -5.07
C ALA A 50 10.34 -9.59 -4.23
N GLN A 51 10.45 -9.21 -2.95
CA GLN A 51 11.42 -9.82 -2.03
C GLN A 51 11.10 -11.29 -1.77
N VAL A 52 9.83 -11.64 -1.58
CA VAL A 52 9.39 -13.03 -1.41
C VAL A 52 9.73 -13.85 -2.64
N GLN A 53 9.47 -13.33 -3.84
CA GLN A 53 9.80 -14.01 -5.09
C GLN A 53 11.30 -14.29 -5.21
N GLN A 54 12.16 -13.30 -4.93
CA GLN A 54 13.62 -13.48 -4.95
C GLN A 54 14.08 -14.57 -3.95
N LEU A 55 13.50 -14.60 -2.75
CA LEU A 55 13.81 -15.62 -1.74
C LEU A 55 13.37 -17.02 -2.17
N VAL A 56 12.20 -17.15 -2.81
CA VAL A 56 11.70 -18.43 -3.34
C VAL A 56 12.58 -18.92 -4.49
N GLU A 57 12.95 -18.04 -5.43
CA GLU A 57 13.86 -18.37 -6.54
C GLU A 57 15.23 -18.85 -6.01
N ALA A 58 15.77 -18.18 -4.99
CA ALA A 58 17.00 -18.59 -4.33
C ALA A 58 16.88 -19.94 -3.58
N ALA A 59 15.74 -20.21 -2.94
CA ALA A 59 15.50 -21.44 -2.20
C ALA A 59 15.32 -22.66 -3.09
N ASP A 60 14.79 -22.49 -4.31
CA ASP A 60 14.63 -23.57 -5.31
C ASP A 60 15.92 -23.85 -6.10
N GLY A 61 17.04 -23.21 -5.72
CA GLY A 61 18.36 -23.43 -6.33
C GLY A 61 18.54 -22.82 -7.72
N SER A 62 17.55 -22.06 -8.19
CA SER A 62 17.55 -21.32 -9.46
C SER A 62 18.23 -19.97 -9.25
N PHE A 63 19.55 -19.90 -9.42
CA PHE A 63 20.27 -18.63 -9.51
C PHE A 63 19.92 -17.92 -10.82
N SER A 64 19.17 -16.82 -10.74
CA SER A 64 19.11 -15.82 -11.81
C SER A 64 20.29 -14.87 -11.62
N VAL A 65 21.20 -14.84 -12.59
CA VAL A 65 22.26 -13.84 -12.66
C VAL A 65 21.59 -12.52 -13.03
N GLU A 66 21.38 -11.63 -12.06
CA GLU A 66 21.20 -10.22 -12.37
C GLU A 66 22.53 -9.72 -12.94
N ASP A 67 22.58 -9.62 -14.27
CA ASP A 67 23.61 -8.88 -14.98
C ASP A 67 23.47 -7.42 -14.57
N PHE A 68 24.23 -7.01 -13.57
CA PHE A 68 24.48 -5.61 -13.27
C PHE A 68 25.32 -5.04 -14.43
N GLY A 69 24.65 -4.80 -15.56
CA GLY A 69 25.19 -3.98 -16.64
C GLY A 69 25.51 -2.59 -16.10
N GLU A 70 26.74 -2.15 -16.40
CA GLU A 70 27.39 -0.89 -16.01
C GLU A 70 26.52 0.38 -16.11
#